data_AF-A0A3G7YBM3-F1
#
_entry.id   AF-A0A3G7YBM3-F1
#
_cell.length_a   1.000
_cell.length_b   1.000
_cell.length_c   1.000
_cell.angle_alpha   90.00
_cell.angle_beta   90.00
_cell.angle_gamma   90.00
#
_symmetry.space_group_name_H-M   'P 1'
#
loop_
_entity.id
_entity.type
_entity.pdbx_description
1 polymer ?
#
loop_
_entity_poly.entity_id
_entity_poly.type
_entity_poly.pdbx_seq_one_letter_code
_entity_poly.pdbx_strand_id
1 'polypeptide(L)'
;MQLTAKVTTHIVLIALGLMVYQQAQAARIEPAGSTFTAQGPISFSKGKLISADCTIKVAGKVAADGASANVDKVEFDGGLKCSRVEAINLPWVLIAKDTKSGSMSKISVDVHAFGLGGKCGPSTAEGTWDNATGKLEAMDVPIGDDCRIKTVSIKMPPNFKVVE
;
A
#
# COMPACT_ATOMS: atom_id res chain seq x y z
N MET A 1 73.25 -10.66 -46.83
CA MET A 1 72.60 -11.39 -45.71
C MET A 1 71.13 -11.00 -45.69
N GLN A 2 70.25 -11.95 -46.00
CA GLN A 2 68.79 -11.86 -45.80
C GLN A 2 68.46 -12.14 -44.33
N LEU A 3 67.40 -11.52 -43.77
CA LEU A 3 66.20 -12.20 -43.22
C LEU A 3 65.23 -11.21 -42.52
N THR A 4 64.11 -10.96 -43.22
CA THR A 4 62.69 -11.06 -42.82
C THR A 4 62.23 -11.04 -41.34
N ALA A 5 61.34 -10.06 -41.06
CA ALA A 5 60.11 -10.04 -40.24
C ALA A 5 60.07 -10.45 -38.75
N LYS A 6 59.41 -9.59 -37.94
CA LYS A 6 58.15 -9.97 -37.27
C LYS A 6 57.38 -8.72 -36.81
N VAL A 7 56.28 -8.45 -37.50
CA VAL A 7 55.19 -7.57 -37.04
C VAL A 7 54.45 -8.34 -35.95
N THR A 8 54.48 -7.83 -34.72
CA THR A 8 53.68 -8.38 -33.61
C THR A 8 52.49 -7.45 -33.39
N THR A 9 51.38 -7.82 -34.01
CA THR A 9 50.07 -7.19 -33.89
C THR A 9 49.53 -7.41 -32.46
N HIS A 10 49.55 -6.39 -31.61
CA HIS A 10 48.82 -6.42 -30.36
C HIS A 10 47.35 -6.09 -30.64
N ILE A 11 46.51 -7.12 -30.71
CA ILE A 11 45.05 -6.99 -30.72
C ILE A 11 44.65 -6.57 -29.30
N VAL A 12 44.40 -5.28 -29.09
CA VAL A 12 43.73 -4.77 -27.89
C VAL A 12 42.23 -4.98 -28.08
N LEU A 13 41.71 -6.07 -27.52
CA LEU A 13 40.27 -6.30 -27.39
C LEU A 13 39.72 -5.32 -26.35
N ILE A 14 39.11 -4.23 -26.80
CA ILE A 14 38.28 -3.36 -25.97
C ILE A 14 36.92 -4.07 -25.82
N ALA A 15 36.78 -4.88 -24.77
CA ALA A 15 35.49 -5.39 -24.34
C ALA A 15 34.68 -4.23 -23.73
N LEU A 16 33.88 -3.55 -24.56
CA LEU A 16 32.82 -2.65 -24.10
C LEU A 16 31.75 -3.52 -23.41
N GLY A 17 31.94 -3.76 -22.12
CA GLY A 17 30.90 -4.31 -21.26
C GLY A 17 29.76 -3.30 -21.21
N LEU A 18 28.68 -3.58 -21.95
CA LEU A 18 27.37 -2.97 -21.73
C LEU A 18 26.92 -3.38 -20.33
N MET A 19 27.31 -2.58 -19.33
CA MET A 19 26.68 -2.62 -18.02
C MET A 19 25.27 -2.09 -18.21
N VAL A 20 24.34 -3.00 -18.51
CA VAL A 20 22.92 -2.75 -18.39
C VAL A 20 22.68 -2.52 -16.91
N TYR A 21 22.67 -1.26 -16.49
CA TYR A 21 22.15 -0.87 -15.19
C TYR A 21 20.67 -1.25 -15.21
N GLN A 22 20.33 -2.43 -14.68
CA GLN A 22 18.97 -2.73 -14.27
C GLN A 22 18.62 -1.70 -13.20
N GLN A 23 18.00 -0.60 -13.62
CA GLN A 23 17.26 0.26 -12.71
C GLN A 23 16.14 -0.63 -12.19
N ALA A 24 16.25 -1.09 -10.94
CA ALA A 24 15.14 -1.74 -10.27
C ALA A 24 13.99 -0.71 -10.25
N GLN A 25 12.99 -0.92 -11.11
CA GLN A 25 11.84 -0.04 -11.15
C GLN A 25 11.04 -0.28 -9.87
N ALA A 26 10.80 0.79 -9.10
CA ALA A 26 10.04 0.70 -7.86
C ALA A 26 8.55 0.63 -8.20
N ALA A 27 7.82 -0.26 -7.54
CA ALA A 27 6.40 -0.40 -7.76
C ALA A 27 5.67 0.93 -7.56
N ARG A 28 4.79 1.26 -8.50
CA ARG A 28 4.07 2.53 -8.59
C ARG A 28 2.58 2.30 -8.80
N ILE A 29 1.79 3.22 -8.26
CA ILE A 29 0.35 3.20 -8.32
C ILE A 29 -0.11 4.07 -9.51
N GLU A 30 -0.98 3.50 -10.33
CA GLU A 30 -1.56 4.16 -11.50
C GLU A 30 -3.09 4.28 -11.39
N PRO A 31 -3.69 5.33 -12.01
CA PRO A 31 -3.01 6.43 -12.70
C PRO A 31 -2.43 7.44 -11.71
N ALA A 32 -1.19 7.86 -11.92
CA ALA A 32 -0.55 8.88 -11.08
C ALA A 32 -1.34 10.20 -11.10
N GLY A 33 -1.40 10.87 -9.95
CA GLY A 33 -2.16 12.12 -9.80
C GLY A 33 -3.69 11.98 -9.80
N SER A 34 -4.23 10.78 -10.01
CA SER A 34 -5.69 10.55 -10.06
C SER A 34 -6.33 10.51 -8.68
N THR A 35 -7.58 10.94 -8.59
CA THR A 35 -8.43 10.72 -7.41
C THR A 35 -9.09 9.34 -7.49
N PHE A 36 -9.31 8.71 -6.34
CA PHE A 36 -10.02 7.44 -6.26
C PHE A 36 -11.05 7.43 -5.12
N THR A 37 -12.05 6.57 -5.28
CA THR A 37 -12.98 6.17 -4.23
C THR A 37 -13.09 4.65 -4.24
N ALA A 38 -13.06 4.02 -3.08
CA ALA A 38 -13.14 2.57 -2.97
C ALA A 38 -13.92 2.18 -1.71
N GLN A 39 -14.44 0.96 -1.69
CA GLN A 39 -15.13 0.45 -0.52
C GLN A 39 -15.01 -1.07 -0.41
N GLY A 40 -15.27 -1.58 0.77
CA GLY A 40 -15.37 -3.02 1.00
C GLY A 40 -15.59 -3.38 2.46
N PRO A 41 -15.76 -4.66 2.78
CA PRO A 41 -15.89 -5.11 4.15
C PRO A 41 -14.61 -4.88 4.96
N ILE A 42 -14.80 -4.48 6.22
CA ILE A 42 -13.77 -4.46 7.26
C ILE A 42 -14.35 -5.03 8.56
N SER A 43 -13.56 -5.85 9.25
CA SER A 43 -13.84 -6.29 10.61
C SER A 43 -12.74 -5.78 11.52
N PHE A 44 -13.09 -5.11 12.61
CA PHE A 44 -12.14 -4.65 13.60
C PHE A 44 -12.58 -5.01 15.03
N SER A 45 -11.63 -5.01 15.94
CA SER A 45 -11.88 -5.16 17.37
C SER A 45 -11.08 -4.20 18.22
N LYS A 46 -11.65 -3.85 19.36
CA LYS A 46 -10.99 -3.15 20.46
C LYS A 46 -11.18 -3.96 21.75
N GLY A 47 -10.08 -4.39 22.34
CA GLY A 47 -10.05 -5.36 23.43
C GLY A 47 -10.81 -6.64 23.10
N LYS A 48 -11.24 -7.35 24.15
CA LYS A 48 -11.98 -8.61 24.01
C LYS A 48 -13.47 -8.42 23.76
N LEU A 49 -14.02 -7.24 24.07
CA LEU A 49 -15.46 -7.02 24.16
C LEU A 49 -16.05 -6.23 22.98
N ILE A 50 -15.25 -5.43 22.28
CA ILE A 50 -15.72 -4.66 21.13
C ILE A 50 -15.24 -5.33 19.86
N SER A 51 -16.19 -5.72 19.01
CA SER A 51 -15.94 -5.98 17.60
C SER A 51 -17.09 -5.47 16.76
N ALA A 52 -16.76 -5.02 15.56
CA ALA A 52 -17.75 -4.62 14.57
C ALA A 52 -17.29 -4.99 13.17
N ASP A 53 -18.26 -5.47 12.40
CA ASP A 53 -18.15 -5.72 10.98
C ASP A 53 -18.84 -4.56 10.27
N CYS A 54 -18.07 -3.83 9.49
CA CYS A 54 -18.47 -2.58 8.84
C CYS A 54 -18.15 -2.63 7.35
N THR A 55 -18.71 -1.70 6.60
CA THR A 55 -18.22 -1.36 5.26
C THR A 55 -17.32 -0.15 5.41
N ILE A 56 -16.04 -0.30 5.10
CA ILE A 56 -15.13 0.85 4.99
C ILE A 56 -15.31 1.48 3.61
N LYS A 57 -15.41 2.80 3.58
CA LYS A 57 -15.36 3.62 2.37
C LYS A 57 -14.16 4.54 2.47
N VAL A 58 -13.35 4.58 1.43
CA VAL A 58 -12.15 5.40 1.37
C VAL A 58 -12.18 6.28 0.13
N ALA A 59 -11.68 7.49 0.25
CA ALA A 59 -11.43 8.38 -0.87
C ALA A 59 -10.09 9.06 -0.70
N GLY A 60 -9.44 9.37 -1.83
CA GLY A 60 -8.09 9.89 -1.79
C GLY A 60 -7.52 10.20 -3.16
N LYS A 61 -6.20 10.40 -3.20
CA LYS A 61 -5.46 10.75 -4.40
C LYS A 61 -4.13 10.01 -4.49
N VAL A 62 -3.85 9.47 -5.66
CA VAL A 62 -2.52 8.95 -6.02
C VAL A 62 -1.54 10.11 -6.19
N ALA A 63 -0.34 9.99 -5.65
CA ALA A 63 0.72 10.97 -5.79
C ALA A 63 1.06 11.20 -7.29
N ALA A 64 1.59 12.37 -7.61
CA ALA A 64 1.89 12.74 -9.00
C ALA A 64 2.96 11.86 -9.65
N ASP A 65 3.82 11.25 -8.85
CA ASP A 65 4.86 10.29 -9.25
C ASP A 65 4.39 8.82 -9.15
N GLY A 66 3.19 8.57 -8.63
CA GLY A 66 2.66 7.22 -8.38
C GLY A 66 3.31 6.49 -7.19
N ALA A 67 4.24 7.11 -6.45
CA ALA A 67 4.97 6.42 -5.38
C ALA A 67 4.10 6.12 -4.14
N SER A 68 2.97 6.82 -3.99
CA SER A 68 2.03 6.60 -2.90
C SER A 68 0.61 6.98 -3.28
N ALA A 69 -0.36 6.56 -2.46
CA ALA A 69 -1.73 7.04 -2.49
C ALA A 69 -2.12 7.56 -1.11
N ASN A 70 -2.60 8.79 -1.05
CA ASN A 70 -3.08 9.43 0.18
C ASN A 70 -4.57 9.17 0.30
N VAL A 71 -5.01 8.60 1.41
CA VAL A 71 -6.41 8.39 1.76
C VAL A 71 -6.83 9.57 2.63
N ASP A 72 -7.51 10.54 2.02
CA ASP A 72 -7.89 11.81 2.64
C ASP A 72 -9.23 11.72 3.38
N LYS A 73 -10.04 10.70 3.09
CA LYS A 73 -11.34 10.47 3.70
C LYS A 73 -11.56 8.98 3.95
N VAL A 74 -12.05 8.65 5.13
CA VAL A 74 -12.45 7.30 5.51
C VAL A 74 -13.77 7.37 6.28
N GLU A 75 -14.73 6.54 5.89
CA GLU A 75 -16.02 6.40 6.55
C GLU A 75 -16.27 4.92 6.88
N PHE A 76 -16.93 4.67 8.01
CA PHE A 76 -17.31 3.33 8.44
C PHE A 76 -18.83 3.22 8.49
N ASP A 77 -19.39 2.57 7.49
CA ASP A 77 -20.82 2.35 7.40
C ASP A 77 -21.22 1.01 8.00
N GLY A 78 -22.43 0.97 8.57
CA GLY A 78 -23.01 -0.22 9.16
C GLY A 78 -23.99 0.12 10.28
N GLY A 79 -24.31 -0.88 11.11
CA GLY A 79 -25.14 -0.68 12.29
C GLY A 79 -24.48 0.21 13.35
N LEU A 80 -25.13 0.34 14.51
CA LEU A 80 -24.76 1.26 15.61
C LEU A 80 -23.29 1.17 16.07
N LYS A 81 -22.62 0.02 15.87
CA LYS A 81 -21.21 -0.13 16.25
C LYS A 81 -20.27 0.58 15.27
N CYS A 82 -20.60 0.62 13.98
CA CYS A 82 -19.77 1.23 12.93
C CYS A 82 -19.84 2.76 12.96
N SER A 83 -21.02 3.32 13.27
CA SER A 83 -21.20 4.76 13.42
C SER A 83 -20.44 5.37 14.61
N ARG A 84 -19.87 4.53 15.47
CA ARG A 84 -19.01 4.95 16.59
C ARG A 84 -17.53 4.94 16.23
N VAL A 85 -17.17 4.55 15.02
CA VAL A 85 -15.78 4.50 14.58
C VAL A 85 -15.50 5.68 13.69
N GLU A 86 -14.52 6.47 14.07
CA GLU A 86 -14.09 7.64 13.34
C GLU A 86 -12.65 7.44 12.90
N ALA A 87 -12.35 7.67 11.62
CA ALA A 87 -10.97 7.75 11.18
C ALA A 87 -10.38 9.11 11.57
N ILE A 88 -9.19 9.09 12.15
CA ILE A 88 -8.47 10.29 12.59
C ILE A 88 -7.06 10.32 11.97
N ASN A 89 -6.38 11.46 12.09
CA ASN A 89 -5.00 11.65 11.61
C ASN A 89 -4.80 11.36 10.11
N LEU A 90 -5.80 11.71 9.29
CA LEU A 90 -5.72 11.64 7.84
C LEU A 90 -4.69 12.66 7.29
N PRO A 91 -4.07 12.40 6.13
CA PRO A 91 -4.26 11.22 5.30
C PRO A 91 -3.51 9.99 5.81
N TRP A 92 -4.13 8.82 5.65
CA TRP A 92 -3.40 7.55 5.71
C TRP A 92 -2.68 7.33 4.40
N VAL A 93 -1.45 6.82 4.44
CA VAL A 93 -0.58 6.78 3.25
C VAL A 93 -0.32 5.33 2.86
N LEU A 94 -0.81 4.95 1.68
CA LEU A 94 -0.57 3.66 1.03
C LEU A 94 0.67 3.76 0.14
N ILE A 95 1.59 2.81 0.30
CA ILE A 95 2.78 2.66 -0.52
C ILE A 95 2.78 1.24 -1.09
N ALA A 96 2.94 1.11 -2.40
CA ALA A 96 3.18 -0.19 -3.03
C ALA A 96 4.62 -0.63 -2.75
N LYS A 97 4.80 -1.85 -2.23
CA LYS A 97 6.14 -2.45 -2.05
C LYS A 97 6.58 -3.20 -3.30
N ASP A 98 5.64 -3.92 -3.89
CA ASP A 98 5.77 -4.64 -5.15
C ASP A 98 4.39 -4.71 -5.82
N THR A 99 4.28 -5.41 -6.96
CA THR A 99 3.03 -5.54 -7.73
C THR A 99 1.94 -6.40 -7.06
N LYS A 100 2.20 -6.94 -5.87
CA LYS A 100 1.33 -7.84 -5.10
C LYS A 100 1.22 -7.47 -3.62
N SER A 101 1.95 -6.47 -3.15
CA SER A 101 1.96 -6.10 -1.73
C SER A 101 2.18 -4.60 -1.52
N GLY A 102 1.74 -4.11 -0.36
CA GLY A 102 1.92 -2.72 0.04
C GLY A 102 1.73 -2.52 1.52
N SER A 103 2.05 -1.31 1.98
CA SER A 103 1.86 -0.89 3.36
C SER A 103 1.00 0.36 3.43
N MET A 104 0.13 0.44 4.44
CA MET A 104 -0.64 1.62 4.75
C MET A 104 -0.24 2.15 6.13
N SER A 105 0.25 3.37 6.16
CA SER A 105 0.76 4.03 7.36
C SER A 105 -0.21 5.08 7.90
N LYS A 106 0.02 5.47 9.16
CA LYS A 106 -0.79 6.45 9.91
C LYS A 106 -2.22 6.02 10.18
N ILE A 107 -2.52 4.73 10.04
CA ILE A 107 -3.85 4.18 10.34
C ILE A 107 -4.18 4.52 11.80
N SER A 108 -5.23 5.31 11.98
CA SER A 108 -5.65 5.79 13.30
C SER A 108 -7.16 5.91 13.36
N VAL A 109 -7.79 5.33 14.35
CA VAL A 109 -9.24 5.45 14.56
C VAL A 109 -9.56 5.86 16.00
N ASP A 110 -10.65 6.59 16.20
CA ASP A 110 -11.26 6.82 17.51
C ASP A 110 -12.56 6.03 17.61
N VAL A 111 -12.69 5.23 18.67
CA VAL A 111 -13.88 4.42 18.92
C VAL A 111 -14.70 5.09 20.02
N HIS A 112 -15.84 5.66 19.66
CA HIS A 112 -16.75 6.35 20.57
C HIS A 112 -17.71 5.37 21.26
N ALA A 113 -17.18 4.58 22.19
CA ALA A 113 -17.95 3.67 23.04
C ALA A 113 -17.81 4.05 24.53
N PHE A 114 -18.93 4.24 25.23
CA PHE A 114 -18.92 4.65 26.63
C PHE A 114 -18.14 3.67 27.51
N GLY A 115 -17.07 4.16 28.16
CA GLY A 115 -16.22 3.39 29.08
C GLY A 115 -15.28 2.34 28.45
N LEU A 116 -15.41 2.05 27.15
CA LEU A 116 -14.63 1.02 26.44
C LEU A 116 -14.02 1.53 25.12
N GLY A 117 -14.27 2.80 24.79
CA GLY A 117 -13.81 3.47 23.59
C GLY A 117 -12.37 3.97 23.66
N GLY A 118 -12.04 4.90 22.78
CA GLY A 118 -10.75 5.57 22.70
C GLY A 118 -9.98 5.24 21.42
N LYS A 119 -8.79 5.84 21.34
CA LYS A 119 -7.97 5.87 20.14
C LYS A 119 -7.19 4.57 19.92
N CYS A 120 -7.02 4.24 18.65
CA CYS A 120 -6.18 3.17 18.12
C CYS A 120 -5.23 3.80 17.09
N GLY A 121 -3.97 3.37 17.05
CA GLY A 121 -2.94 3.97 16.19
C GLY A 121 -2.35 5.29 16.72
N PRO A 122 -1.47 5.96 15.95
CA PRO A 122 -1.10 5.64 14.58
C PRO A 122 -0.30 4.34 14.45
N SER A 123 -0.56 3.56 13.41
CA SER A 123 0.18 2.34 13.10
C SER A 123 0.40 2.17 11.59
N THR A 124 1.21 1.18 11.24
CA THR A 124 1.40 0.74 9.85
C THR A 124 0.89 -0.69 9.71
N ALA A 125 0.06 -0.92 8.69
CA ALA A 125 -0.43 -2.22 8.30
C ALA A 125 0.20 -2.66 6.98
N GLU A 126 0.52 -3.94 6.88
CA GLU A 126 0.91 -4.58 5.63
C GLU A 126 -0.31 -5.28 5.01
N GLY A 127 -0.37 -5.31 3.68
CA GLY A 127 -1.47 -5.94 2.96
C GLY A 127 -1.04 -6.52 1.62
N THR A 128 -1.92 -7.32 1.06
CA THR A 128 -1.79 -7.92 -0.27
C THR A 128 -2.61 -7.14 -1.28
N TRP A 129 -2.10 -7.08 -2.49
CA TRP A 129 -2.74 -6.46 -3.65
C TRP A 129 -2.88 -7.49 -4.78
N ASP A 130 -3.99 -7.41 -5.49
CA ASP A 130 -4.21 -8.18 -6.70
C ASP A 130 -4.74 -7.28 -7.82
N ASN A 131 -3.93 -7.06 -8.86
CA ASN A 131 -4.30 -6.29 -10.04
C ASN A 131 -5.46 -6.90 -10.84
N ALA A 132 -5.64 -8.22 -10.82
CA ALA A 132 -6.68 -8.90 -11.59
C ALA A 132 -8.05 -8.69 -10.95
N THR A 133 -8.14 -8.83 -9.63
CA THR A 133 -9.39 -8.59 -8.89
C THR A 133 -9.54 -7.13 -8.44
N GLY A 134 -8.46 -6.34 -8.46
CA GLY A 134 -8.38 -4.98 -7.94
C GLY A 134 -8.75 -4.90 -6.47
N LYS A 135 -8.27 -5.87 -5.67
CA LYS A 135 -8.53 -5.96 -4.24
C LYS A 135 -7.28 -5.65 -3.42
N LEU A 136 -7.45 -4.83 -2.40
CA LEU A 136 -6.48 -4.59 -1.33
C LEU A 136 -6.96 -5.28 -0.06
N GLU A 137 -6.17 -6.20 0.48
CA GLU A 137 -6.59 -7.08 1.57
C GLU A 137 -5.55 -7.15 2.68
N ALA A 138 -6.02 -7.29 3.92
CA ALA A 138 -5.17 -7.59 5.07
C ALA A 138 -5.96 -8.38 6.11
N MET A 139 -5.25 -9.15 6.94
CA MET A 139 -5.86 -9.99 7.97
C MET A 139 -5.01 -9.95 9.24
N ASP A 140 -5.70 -9.91 10.37
CA ASP A 140 -5.14 -9.96 11.71
C ASP A 140 -3.99 -8.96 11.97
N VAL A 141 -4.25 -7.69 11.64
CA VAL A 141 -3.27 -6.61 11.76
C VAL A 141 -3.48 -5.82 13.06
N PRO A 142 -2.47 -5.69 13.95
CA PRO A 142 -2.55 -4.82 15.10
C PRO A 142 -2.52 -3.34 14.70
N ILE A 143 -3.38 -2.53 15.31
CA ILE A 143 -3.47 -1.08 15.12
C ILE A 143 -3.40 -0.35 16.47
N GLY A 144 -2.28 -0.55 17.17
CA GLY A 144 -2.07 -0.17 18.58
C GLY A 144 -2.21 -1.38 19.52
N ASP A 145 -2.05 -1.15 20.82
CA ASP A 145 -1.93 -2.24 21.82
C ASP A 145 -3.22 -3.04 22.00
N ASP A 146 -4.37 -2.37 21.90
CA ASP A 146 -5.68 -2.95 22.22
C ASP A 146 -6.61 -3.02 21.00
N CYS A 147 -6.12 -2.74 19.80
CA CYS A 147 -6.95 -2.66 18.61
C CYS A 147 -6.40 -3.53 17.48
N ARG A 148 -7.28 -4.21 16.74
CA ARG A 148 -6.90 -5.07 15.60
C ARG A 148 -7.88 -4.92 14.46
N ILE A 149 -7.36 -4.88 13.24
CA ILE A 149 -8.12 -5.17 12.02
C ILE A 149 -8.11 -6.69 11.87
N LYS A 150 -9.27 -7.32 12.05
CA LYS A 150 -9.41 -8.78 11.89
C LYS A 150 -9.32 -9.15 10.41
N THR A 151 -10.07 -8.46 9.57
CA THR A 151 -10.06 -8.62 8.12
C THR A 151 -10.38 -7.29 7.46
N VAL A 152 -9.84 -7.06 6.26
CA VAL A 152 -10.25 -5.97 5.38
C VAL A 152 -10.08 -6.44 3.93
N SER A 153 -11.04 -6.11 3.08
CA SER A 153 -10.98 -6.37 1.64
C SER A 153 -11.63 -5.22 0.89
N ILE A 154 -10.83 -4.30 0.36
CA ILE A 154 -11.30 -3.11 -0.34
C ILE A 154 -11.21 -3.34 -1.84
N LYS A 155 -12.32 -3.14 -2.55
CA LYS A 155 -12.34 -3.17 -4.01
C LYS A 155 -11.99 -1.77 -4.55
N MET A 156 -10.82 -1.65 -5.15
CA MET A 156 -10.39 -0.42 -5.81
C MET A 156 -11.05 -0.26 -7.20
N PRO A 157 -11.14 0.99 -7.72
CA PRO A 157 -11.60 1.26 -9.08
C PRO A 157 -10.85 0.44 -10.14
N PRO A 158 -11.48 0.09 -11.28
CA PRO A 158 -10.86 -0.76 -12.30
C PRO A 158 -9.56 -0.22 -12.92
N ASN A 159 -9.38 1.10 -12.90
CA ASN A 159 -8.18 1.77 -13.38
C ASN A 159 -7.06 1.85 -12.35
N PHE A 160 -7.36 1.60 -11.06
CA PHE A 160 -6.36 1.59 -10.00
C PHE A 160 -5.50 0.33 -10.13
N LYS A 161 -4.23 0.50 -10.44
CA LYS A 161 -3.28 -0.61 -10.63
C LYS A 161 -1.95 -0.33 -9.97
N VAL A 162 -1.23 -1.40 -9.64
CA VAL A 162 0.16 -1.33 -9.20
C VAL A 162 1.02 -1.95 -10.29
N VAL A 163 1.97 -1.19 -10.80
CA VAL A 163 2.88 -1.60 -11.87
C VAL A 163 4.32 -1.45 -11.39
N GLU A 164 5.27 -2.04 -12.11
CA GLU A 164 6.70 -1.75 -11.91
C GLU A 164 7.08 -0.40 -12.57
#